data_AF-A0A0L1JGK5-F1
#
_entry.id   AF-A0A0L1JGK5-F1
#
_cell.length_a   1.000
_cell.length_b   1.000
_cell.length_c   1.000
_cell.angle_alpha   90.00
_cell.angle_beta   90.00
_cell.angle_gamma   90.00
#
_symmetry.space_group_name_H-M   'P 1'
#
loop_
_entity.id
_entity.type
_entity.pdbx_description
1 polymer ?
#
loop_
_entity_poly.entity_id
_entity_poly.type
_entity_poly.pdbx_seq_one_letter_code
_entity_poly.pdbx_strand_id
1 'polypeptide(L)'
;MWSQILQEVAAARHVLMTCYSAEIDGDAFAFGLSALKDITSDPHLQNHISSIVYLIKYVHLRPKRAIGRSDGFSLDIRPLAELAIMYKDCEATDRRDKVYALLNMGSDNNASKSLLPDYSLPWKDVFDRLIRFYAGEQVCVQTWDDEDIAVIKGKGCVLGVVSTEGSPQDTWYFRDLPPLTKEGDIVCLLQGASEATIIRAYDDYCAVVAIGLIPKHASPSSGPSPMVNWEVLDKWHDLLQSVTVYPRDFFLVWDRQKLGGIEKTANGSRIIEYRSMPRSS
;
A
#
# COMPACT_ATOMS: atom_id res chain seq x y z
N MET A 1 -17.19 -15.56 -4.43
CA MET A 1 -17.04 -15.62 -5.90
C MET A 1 -16.07 -14.56 -6.41
N TRP A 2 -16.18 -13.30 -5.99
CA TRP A 2 -15.22 -12.24 -6.37
C TRP A 2 -13.77 -12.46 -5.88
N SER A 3 -13.58 -12.99 -4.67
CA SER A 3 -12.24 -13.33 -4.12
C SER A 3 -11.48 -14.34 -4.99
N GLN A 4 -12.19 -15.31 -5.54
CA GLN A 4 -11.63 -16.35 -6.40
C GLN A 4 -11.20 -15.79 -7.76
N ILE A 5 -12.01 -14.92 -8.39
CA ILE A 5 -11.69 -14.31 -9.69
C ILE A 5 -10.42 -13.46 -9.59
N LEU A 6 -10.29 -12.67 -8.51
CA LEU A 6 -9.11 -11.82 -8.32
C LEU A 6 -7.83 -12.65 -8.21
N GLN A 7 -7.84 -13.69 -7.37
CA GLN A 7 -6.70 -14.58 -7.21
C GLN A 7 -6.41 -15.40 -8.46
N GLU A 8 -7.43 -15.82 -9.21
CA GLU A 8 -7.26 -16.56 -10.46
C GLU A 8 -6.58 -15.71 -11.54
N VAL A 9 -7.02 -14.46 -11.76
CA VAL A 9 -6.35 -13.53 -12.68
C VAL A 9 -4.95 -13.18 -12.16
N ALA A 10 -4.80 -12.99 -10.85
CA ALA A 10 -3.52 -12.75 -10.20
C ALA A 10 -2.58 -13.97 -10.19
N ALA A 11 -3.07 -15.18 -10.50
CA ALA A 11 -2.26 -16.39 -10.66
C ALA A 11 -2.10 -16.81 -12.13
N ALA A 12 -2.95 -16.30 -13.03
CA ALA A 12 -2.93 -16.63 -14.46
C ALA A 12 -1.56 -16.37 -15.09
N ARG A 13 -1.17 -17.18 -16.07
CA ARG A 13 0.09 -16.99 -16.82
C ARG A 13 -0.08 -16.23 -18.13
N HIS A 14 -1.32 -16.08 -18.56
CA HIS A 14 -1.71 -15.44 -19.79
C HIS A 14 -3.15 -14.96 -19.61
N VAL A 15 -3.44 -13.71 -19.98
CA VAL A 15 -4.77 -13.12 -19.89
C VAL A 15 -5.17 -12.66 -21.28
N LEU A 16 -6.37 -13.06 -21.70
CA LEU A 16 -6.97 -12.68 -22.97
C LEU A 16 -8.28 -11.96 -22.69
N MET A 17 -8.46 -10.82 -23.34
CA MET A 17 -9.69 -10.05 -23.27
C MET A 17 -10.54 -10.40 -24.49
N THR A 18 -11.72 -10.95 -24.25
CA THR A 18 -12.64 -11.34 -25.33
C THR A 18 -13.92 -10.50 -25.26
N CYS A 19 -14.39 -10.06 -26.42
CA CYS A 19 -15.66 -9.36 -26.57
C CYS A 19 -16.33 -9.82 -27.87
N TYR A 20 -17.33 -10.69 -27.74
CA TYR A 20 -17.97 -11.40 -28.85
C TYR A 20 -16.94 -12.09 -29.77
N SER A 21 -16.70 -11.57 -30.98
CA SER A 21 -15.75 -12.13 -31.94
C SER A 21 -14.37 -11.46 -31.91
N ALA A 22 -14.16 -10.47 -31.04
CA ALA A 22 -12.88 -9.78 -30.90
C ALA A 22 -12.08 -10.35 -29.72
N GLU A 23 -10.78 -10.53 -29.93
CA GLU A 23 -9.83 -10.95 -28.93
C GLU A 23 -8.65 -9.97 -28.91
N ILE A 24 -8.24 -9.57 -27.71
CA ILE A 24 -7.11 -8.67 -27.49
C ILE A 24 -6.21 -9.28 -26.43
N ASP A 25 -4.91 -9.30 -26.73
CA ASP A 25 -3.87 -9.70 -25.78
C ASP A 25 -3.91 -8.83 -24.51
N GLY A 26 -3.68 -9.45 -23.35
CA GLY A 26 -3.72 -8.76 -22.06
C GLY A 26 -2.76 -7.58 -21.98
N ASP A 27 -1.52 -7.70 -22.47
CA ASP A 27 -0.55 -6.61 -22.43
C ASP A 27 -0.98 -5.45 -23.34
N ALA A 28 -1.50 -5.76 -24.52
CA ALA A 28 -2.06 -4.75 -25.43
C ALA A 28 -3.26 -4.01 -24.81
N PHE A 29 -4.17 -4.74 -24.17
CA PHE A 29 -5.31 -4.16 -23.46
C PHE A 29 -4.86 -3.29 -22.27
N ALA A 30 -3.92 -3.78 -21.47
CA ALA A 30 -3.39 -3.04 -20.32
C ALA A 30 -2.59 -1.80 -20.73
N PHE A 31 -1.92 -1.83 -21.88
CA PHE A 31 -1.31 -0.65 -22.48
C PHE A 31 -2.36 0.42 -22.82
N GLY A 32 -3.45 0.03 -23.48
CA GLY A 32 -4.56 0.94 -23.80
C GLY A 32 -5.24 1.52 -22.55
N LEU A 33 -5.49 0.70 -21.54
CA LEU A 33 -5.99 1.14 -20.24
C LEU A 33 -5.05 2.15 -19.55
N SER A 34 -3.73 1.91 -19.62
CA SER A 34 -2.74 2.85 -19.05
C SER A 34 -2.84 4.22 -19.70
N ALA A 35 -3.02 4.28 -21.02
CA ALA A 35 -3.23 5.54 -21.73
C ALA A 35 -4.56 6.22 -21.34
N LEU A 36 -5.63 5.44 -21.09
CA LEU A 36 -6.91 5.97 -20.61
C LEU A 36 -6.79 6.60 -19.21
N LYS A 37 -5.95 6.03 -18.35
CA LYS A 37 -5.66 6.56 -17.00
C LYS A 37 -5.16 8.00 -17.09
N ASP A 38 -4.25 8.28 -18.02
CA ASP A 38 -3.62 9.60 -18.19
C ASP A 38 -4.61 10.68 -18.68
N ILE A 39 -5.71 10.26 -19.32
CA ILE A 39 -6.74 11.17 -19.86
C ILE A 39 -7.88 11.40 -18.85
N THR A 40 -8.11 10.44 -17.96
CA THR A 40 -9.18 10.49 -16.97
C THR A 40 -8.81 11.41 -15.81
N SER A 41 -9.76 12.25 -15.37
CA SER A 41 -9.59 13.09 -14.16
C SER A 41 -10.22 12.51 -12.90
N ASP A 42 -11.00 11.43 -13.01
CA ASP A 42 -11.65 10.76 -11.88
C ASP A 42 -10.66 9.85 -11.11
N PRO A 43 -10.34 10.15 -9.84
CA PRO A 43 -9.42 9.34 -9.04
C PRO A 43 -9.89 7.90 -8.81
N HIS A 44 -11.20 7.65 -8.71
CA HIS A 44 -11.73 6.29 -8.53
C HIS A 44 -11.48 5.45 -9.79
N LEU A 45 -11.82 6.01 -10.95
CA LEU A 45 -11.55 5.35 -12.22
C LEU A 45 -10.04 5.17 -12.47
N GLN A 46 -9.20 6.14 -12.10
CA GLN A 46 -7.74 5.99 -12.18
C GLN A 46 -7.21 4.86 -11.27
N ASN A 47 -7.72 4.72 -10.05
CA ASN A 47 -7.35 3.63 -9.14
C ASN A 47 -7.83 2.28 -9.66
N HIS A 48 -9.06 2.23 -10.18
CA HIS A 48 -9.63 1.02 -10.78
C HIS A 48 -8.83 0.56 -12.00
N ILE A 49 -8.51 1.48 -12.91
CA ILE A 49 -7.63 1.23 -14.06
C ILE A 49 -6.26 0.75 -13.59
N SER A 50 -5.67 1.41 -12.58
CA SER A 50 -4.37 0.99 -12.03
C SER A 50 -4.40 -0.43 -11.50
N SER A 51 -5.48 -0.80 -10.80
CA SER A 51 -5.68 -2.14 -10.26
C SER A 51 -5.82 -3.20 -11.35
N ILE A 52 -6.60 -2.92 -12.41
CA ILE A 52 -6.74 -3.82 -13.56
C ILE A 52 -5.42 -3.96 -14.34
N VAL A 53 -4.79 -2.84 -14.70
CA VAL A 53 -3.50 -2.84 -15.40
C VAL A 53 -2.48 -3.62 -14.60
N TYR A 54 -2.51 -3.50 -13.27
CA TYR A 54 -1.62 -4.22 -12.38
C TYR A 54 -1.86 -5.75 -12.40
N LEU A 55 -3.12 -6.20 -12.35
CA LEU A 55 -3.43 -7.63 -12.48
C LEU A 55 -2.92 -8.23 -13.79
N ILE A 56 -3.02 -7.46 -14.88
CA ILE A 56 -2.71 -7.94 -16.23
C ILE A 56 -1.21 -7.85 -16.56
N LYS A 57 -0.57 -6.68 -16.38
CA LYS A 57 0.83 -6.46 -16.79
C LYS A 57 1.84 -7.31 -16.01
N TYR A 58 1.56 -7.60 -14.74
CA TYR A 58 2.51 -8.30 -13.88
C TYR A 58 2.36 -9.83 -13.94
N VAL A 59 1.56 -10.35 -14.89
CA VAL A 59 1.43 -11.79 -15.18
C VAL A 59 2.75 -12.42 -15.59
N HIS A 60 3.55 -11.70 -16.40
CA HIS A 60 4.80 -12.20 -16.98
C HIS A 60 6.02 -12.13 -16.04
N LEU A 61 5.94 -11.35 -14.95
CA LEU A 61 7.04 -11.16 -13.99
C LEU A 61 6.99 -12.15 -12.81
N ARG A 62 6.02 -13.06 -12.79
CA ARG A 62 5.80 -14.01 -11.69
C ARG A 62 6.91 -15.09 -11.67
N PRO A 63 7.44 -15.48 -10.48
CA PRO A 63 8.48 -16.50 -10.39
C PRO A 63 8.10 -17.80 -11.11
N LYS A 64 8.92 -18.25 -12.06
CA LYS A 64 8.70 -19.50 -12.84
C LYS A 64 8.77 -20.78 -12.00
N ARG A 65 9.22 -20.69 -10.75
CA ARG A 65 9.29 -21.79 -9.79
C ARG A 65 8.85 -21.24 -8.43
N ALA A 66 7.83 -21.86 -7.85
CA ALA A 66 7.65 -21.80 -6.40
C ALA A 66 8.90 -22.45 -5.80
N ILE A 67 9.84 -21.65 -5.28
CA ILE A 67 10.77 -22.17 -4.28
C ILE A 67 9.86 -22.54 -3.12
N GLY A 68 9.75 -23.83 -2.82
CA GLY A 68 9.01 -24.30 -1.66
C GLY A 68 9.63 -23.70 -0.41
N ARG A 69 9.16 -22.51 -0.01
CA ARG A 69 9.27 -22.09 1.38
C ARG A 69 8.24 -22.93 2.12
N SER A 70 8.65 -23.43 3.28
CA SER A 70 7.84 -24.24 4.20
C SER A 70 6.55 -23.53 4.69
N ASP A 71 6.23 -22.33 4.21
CA ASP A 71 5.20 -21.40 4.70
C ASP A 71 4.29 -20.94 3.54
N GLY A 72 3.35 -21.79 3.12
CA GLY A 72 2.20 -21.38 2.28
C GLY A 72 2.50 -20.92 0.84
N PHE A 73 1.43 -20.77 0.04
CA PHE A 73 1.49 -20.26 -1.34
C PHE A 73 1.29 -18.75 -1.33
N SER A 74 2.30 -17.98 -1.77
CA SER A 74 2.18 -16.55 -2.05
C SER A 74 2.65 -16.26 -3.47
N LEU A 75 1.95 -15.35 -4.15
CA LEU A 75 2.29 -14.84 -5.47
C LEU A 75 3.36 -13.74 -5.42
N ASP A 76 3.71 -13.26 -4.22
CA ASP A 76 4.76 -12.25 -3.96
C ASP A 76 4.61 -11.00 -4.85
N ILE A 77 3.39 -10.45 -4.89
CA ILE A 77 3.03 -9.41 -5.85
C ILE A 77 3.32 -8.00 -5.29
N ARG A 78 2.73 -7.67 -4.14
CA ARG A 78 2.85 -6.38 -3.42
C ARG A 78 2.57 -6.56 -1.93
N PRO A 79 2.99 -5.63 -1.05
CA PRO A 79 2.55 -5.62 0.34
C PRO A 79 1.02 -5.62 0.40
N LEU A 80 0.45 -6.40 1.31
CA LEU A 80 -0.99 -6.56 1.47
C LEU A 80 -1.68 -5.23 1.82
N ALA A 81 -1.01 -4.30 2.50
CA ALA A 81 -1.55 -2.97 2.74
C ALA A 81 -1.72 -2.16 1.45
N GLU A 82 -0.79 -2.27 0.49
CA GLU A 82 -0.91 -1.62 -0.80
C GLU A 82 -2.04 -2.26 -1.62
N LEU A 83 -2.12 -3.59 -1.62
CA LEU A 83 -3.22 -4.32 -2.25
C LEU A 83 -4.58 -3.90 -1.64
N ALA A 84 -4.64 -3.72 -0.32
CA ALA A 84 -5.86 -3.31 0.38
C ALA A 84 -6.32 -1.90 0.00
N ILE A 85 -5.40 -1.02 -0.43
CA ILE A 85 -5.68 0.30 -1.00
C ILE A 85 -6.14 0.17 -2.44
N MET A 86 -5.42 -0.60 -3.26
CA MET A 86 -5.72 -0.77 -4.68
C MET A 86 -7.12 -1.35 -4.90
N TYR A 87 -7.45 -2.43 -4.18
CA TYR A 87 -8.72 -3.14 -4.32
C TYR A 87 -9.78 -2.74 -3.29
N LYS A 88 -9.67 -1.55 -2.69
CA LYS A 88 -10.61 -1.09 -1.66
C LYS A 88 -12.05 -0.95 -2.19
N ASP A 89 -12.18 -0.57 -3.46
CA ASP A 89 -13.46 -0.34 -4.15
C ASP A 89 -14.06 -1.66 -4.70
N CYS A 90 -13.37 -2.78 -4.53
CA CYS A 90 -13.91 -4.07 -4.94
C CYS A 90 -15.09 -4.46 -4.03
N GLU A 91 -16.23 -4.72 -4.67
CA GLU A 91 -17.39 -5.27 -3.99
C GLU A 91 -17.11 -6.71 -3.55
N ALA A 92 -17.58 -7.06 -2.36
CA ALA A 92 -17.50 -8.40 -1.84
C ALA A 92 -18.80 -8.73 -1.12
N THR A 93 -19.39 -9.88 -1.44
CA THR A 93 -20.57 -10.40 -0.75
C THR A 93 -20.28 -10.62 0.73
N ASP A 94 -19.08 -11.07 1.05
CA ASP A 94 -18.54 -11.17 2.40
C ASP A 94 -17.40 -10.14 2.55
N ARG A 95 -17.50 -9.22 3.51
CA ARG A 95 -16.46 -8.18 3.71
C ARG A 95 -15.08 -8.76 3.99
N ARG A 96 -14.99 -9.96 4.59
CA ARG A 96 -13.73 -10.62 4.90
C ARG A 96 -12.95 -11.01 3.65
N ASP A 97 -13.65 -11.23 2.52
CA ASP A 97 -13.01 -11.45 1.22
C ASP A 97 -12.15 -10.24 0.80
N LYS A 98 -12.46 -9.01 1.23
CA LYS A 98 -11.65 -7.80 0.95
C LYS A 98 -10.25 -7.83 1.58
N VAL A 99 -10.00 -8.79 2.48
CA VAL A 99 -8.69 -9.03 3.11
C VAL A 99 -8.17 -10.40 2.69
N TYR A 100 -8.97 -11.45 2.87
CA TYR A 100 -8.54 -12.82 2.62
C TYR A 100 -8.25 -13.13 1.15
N ALA A 101 -8.91 -12.45 0.21
CA ALA A 101 -8.55 -12.56 -1.21
C ALA A 101 -7.14 -12.02 -1.51
N LEU A 102 -6.64 -11.08 -0.71
CA LEU A 102 -5.38 -10.38 -0.95
C LEU A 102 -4.18 -11.06 -0.27
N LEU A 103 -4.40 -11.92 0.74
CA LEU A 103 -3.33 -12.57 1.50
C LEU A 103 -2.36 -13.36 0.61
N ASN A 104 -2.89 -14.18 -0.29
CA ASN A 104 -2.07 -15.00 -1.20
C ASN A 104 -1.42 -14.17 -2.32
N MET A 105 -1.82 -12.91 -2.49
CA MET A 105 -1.17 -11.95 -3.38
C MET A 105 -0.09 -11.14 -2.64
N GLY A 106 -0.15 -11.08 -1.31
CA GLY A 106 0.73 -10.31 -0.45
C GLY A 106 2.18 -10.80 -0.48
N SER A 107 3.13 -9.87 -0.55
CA SER A 107 4.58 -10.14 -0.36
C SER A 107 5.00 -10.16 1.11
N ASP A 108 4.10 -9.82 2.03
CA ASP A 108 4.40 -9.74 3.46
C ASP A 108 4.64 -11.14 4.03
N ASN A 109 5.92 -11.46 4.30
CA ASN A 109 6.40 -12.79 4.71
C ASN A 109 5.68 -13.39 5.95
N ASN A 110 5.04 -12.55 6.77
CA ASN A 110 4.37 -12.97 8.01
C ASN A 110 2.84 -12.82 7.98
N ALA A 111 2.26 -12.20 6.95
CA ALA A 111 0.82 -11.95 6.90
C ALA A 111 0.01 -13.26 6.91
N SER A 112 0.51 -14.29 6.23
CA SER A 112 -0.11 -15.62 6.20
C SER A 112 -0.12 -16.34 7.55
N LYS A 113 0.71 -15.92 8.52
CA LYS A 113 0.72 -16.48 9.89
C LYS A 113 -0.13 -15.69 10.86
N SER A 114 -0.17 -14.37 10.73
CA SER A 114 -0.92 -13.48 11.62
C SER A 114 -2.38 -13.29 11.21
N LEU A 115 -2.69 -13.38 9.91
CA LEU A 115 -4.00 -13.12 9.32
C LEU A 115 -4.58 -14.37 8.64
N LEU A 116 -4.61 -15.50 9.35
CA LEU A 116 -5.21 -16.72 8.80
C LEU A 116 -6.70 -16.51 8.47
N PRO A 117 -7.19 -16.99 7.29
CA PRO A 117 -8.60 -16.93 6.95
C PRO A 117 -9.47 -17.67 7.98
N ASP A 118 -10.35 -16.94 8.64
CA ASP A 118 -11.31 -17.46 9.60
C ASP A 118 -12.66 -16.75 9.44
N TYR A 119 -13.57 -17.41 8.71
CA TYR A 119 -14.92 -16.91 8.46
C TYR A 119 -15.87 -17.15 9.63
N SER A 120 -15.39 -17.62 10.79
CA SER A 120 -16.17 -17.57 12.04
C SER A 120 -16.06 -16.20 12.72
N LEU A 121 -15.01 -15.42 12.41
CA LEU A 121 -14.79 -14.11 13.02
C LEU A 121 -15.69 -13.04 12.40
N PRO A 122 -16.21 -12.12 13.22
CA PRO A 122 -16.93 -10.96 12.74
C PRO A 122 -15.94 -9.99 12.06
N TRP A 123 -16.45 -9.14 11.16
CA TRP A 123 -15.63 -8.27 10.31
C TRP A 123 -14.72 -7.34 11.12
N LYS A 124 -15.22 -6.77 12.23
CA LYS A 124 -14.44 -5.85 13.07
C LYS A 124 -13.15 -6.49 13.59
N ASP A 125 -13.17 -7.78 13.90
CA ASP A 125 -12.03 -8.51 14.47
C ASP A 125 -11.00 -8.81 13.36
N VAL A 126 -11.47 -9.15 12.16
CA VAL A 126 -10.59 -9.33 10.99
C VAL A 126 -9.90 -8.01 10.64
N PHE A 127 -10.65 -6.90 10.67
CA PHE A 127 -10.09 -5.59 10.36
C PHE A 127 -9.13 -5.08 11.45
N ASP A 128 -9.45 -5.29 12.73
CA ASP A 128 -8.54 -5.00 13.86
C ASP A 128 -7.23 -5.77 13.72
N ARG A 129 -7.27 -7.07 13.42
CA ARG A 129 -6.07 -7.89 13.18
C ARG A 129 -5.23 -7.34 12.03
N LEU A 130 -5.85 -6.96 10.91
CA LEU A 130 -5.14 -6.37 9.76
C LEU A 130 -4.41 -5.09 10.15
N ILE A 131 -5.05 -4.23 10.95
CA ILE A 131 -4.47 -2.96 11.38
C ILE A 131 -3.31 -3.21 12.33
N ARG A 132 -3.48 -4.07 13.34
CA ARG A 132 -2.42 -4.42 14.30
C ARG A 132 -1.22 -5.06 13.64
N PHE A 133 -1.44 -5.85 12.59
CA PHE A 133 -0.36 -6.41 11.79
C PHE A 133 0.58 -5.33 11.24
N TYR A 134 0.08 -4.15 10.85
CA TYR A 134 0.90 -3.07 10.30
C TYR A 134 1.25 -1.96 11.30
N ALA A 135 0.30 -1.52 12.13
CA ALA A 135 0.50 -0.46 13.12
C ALA A 135 1.19 -0.95 14.41
N GLY A 136 1.36 -2.27 14.55
CA GLY A 136 1.89 -2.89 15.75
C GLY A 136 0.87 -3.06 16.87
N GLU A 137 1.24 -3.81 17.90
CA GLU A 137 0.34 -4.12 19.03
C GLU A 137 0.19 -2.97 20.04
N GLN A 138 1.02 -1.93 19.95
CA GLN A 138 1.03 -0.83 20.91
C GLN A 138 -0.02 0.25 20.60
N VAL A 139 -0.72 0.14 19.46
CA VAL A 139 -1.84 1.04 19.14
C VAL A 139 -3.17 0.53 19.71
N CYS A 140 -4.04 1.48 20.05
CA CYS A 140 -5.43 1.24 20.35
C CYS A 140 -6.24 1.35 19.06
N VAL A 141 -6.91 0.28 18.67
CA VAL A 141 -7.72 0.20 17.44
C VAL A 141 -9.18 0.02 17.81
N GLN A 142 -10.05 0.73 17.11
CA GLN A 142 -11.51 0.60 17.18
C GLN A 142 -12.05 0.35 15.78
N THR A 143 -12.85 -0.70 15.63
CA THR A 143 -13.46 -1.17 14.38
C THR A 143 -14.92 -1.56 14.63
N TRP A 144 -15.69 -1.66 13.55
CA TRP A 144 -17.13 -1.99 13.58
C TRP A 144 -17.46 -3.07 12.56
N ASP A 145 -18.55 -3.79 12.78
CA ASP A 145 -18.95 -4.92 11.92
C ASP A 145 -19.66 -4.46 10.63
N ASP A 146 -20.33 -3.31 10.72
CA ASP A 146 -21.14 -2.71 9.69
C ASP A 146 -20.39 -1.68 8.81
N GLU A 147 -19.20 -1.26 9.23
CA GLU A 147 -18.42 -0.20 8.59
C GLU A 147 -17.03 -0.68 8.13
N ASP A 148 -16.53 -0.15 7.01
CA ASP A 148 -15.14 -0.35 6.58
C ASP A 148 -14.23 0.80 7.09
N ILE A 149 -14.47 1.23 8.33
CA ILE A 149 -13.78 2.35 8.99
C ILE A 149 -13.09 1.84 10.26
N ALA A 150 -11.89 2.35 10.52
CA ALA A 150 -11.19 2.13 11.78
C ALA A 150 -10.65 3.43 12.36
N VAL A 151 -10.62 3.51 13.69
CA VAL A 151 -9.95 4.57 14.43
C VAL A 151 -8.73 3.97 15.11
N ILE A 152 -7.57 4.58 14.87
CA ILE A 152 -6.28 4.13 15.39
C ILE A 152 -5.72 5.25 16.27
N LYS A 153 -5.43 4.94 17.52
CA LYS A 153 -4.80 5.85 18.48
C LYS A 153 -3.49 5.26 18.94
N GLY A 154 -2.45 6.07 18.98
CA GLY A 154 -1.17 5.61 19.47
C GLY A 154 -0.11 6.68 19.35
N LYS A 155 1.07 6.39 19.89
CA LYS A 155 2.20 7.28 19.72
C LYS A 155 2.88 7.04 18.38
N GLY A 156 3.54 8.05 17.85
CA GLY A 156 4.30 7.95 16.62
C GLY A 156 5.39 9.00 16.50
N CYS A 157 6.21 8.84 15.48
CA CYS A 157 7.24 9.77 15.06
C CYS A 157 6.97 10.20 13.62
N VAL A 158 6.96 11.51 13.36
CA VAL A 158 6.97 12.01 11.98
C VAL A 158 8.37 11.80 11.42
N LEU A 159 8.45 11.12 10.28
CA LEU A 159 9.69 10.93 9.54
C LEU A 159 9.85 12.06 8.51
N GLY A 160 8.79 12.39 7.78
CA GLY A 160 8.90 13.39 6.75
C GLY A 160 7.58 13.77 6.11
N VAL A 161 7.67 14.52 5.03
CA VAL A 161 6.51 14.95 4.22
C VAL A 161 6.77 14.57 2.77
N VAL A 162 5.72 14.10 2.09
CA VAL A 162 5.74 13.81 0.66
C VAL A 162 5.79 15.14 -0.10
N SER A 163 6.80 15.29 -0.94
CA SER A 163 7.00 16.41 -1.85
C SER A 163 7.13 15.92 -3.29
N THR A 164 6.77 16.79 -4.24
CA THR A 164 7.10 16.60 -5.66
C THR A 164 8.39 17.32 -6.05
N GLU A 165 8.84 18.28 -5.24
CA GLU A 165 10.07 19.05 -5.41
C GLU A 165 11.06 18.70 -4.30
N GLY A 166 12.25 18.21 -4.64
CA GLY A 166 13.26 17.79 -3.67
C GLY A 166 14.46 18.72 -3.65
N SER A 167 14.85 19.21 -2.47
CA SER A 167 16.20 19.76 -2.26
C SER A 167 17.18 18.60 -1.98
N PRO A 168 18.44 18.65 -2.44
CA PRO A 168 19.29 17.45 -2.52
C PRO A 168 19.91 16.98 -1.20
N GLN A 169 19.72 17.66 -0.07
CA GLN A 169 20.38 17.31 1.19
C GLN A 169 19.32 16.73 2.13
N ASP A 170 19.43 15.43 2.42
CA ASP A 170 18.56 14.65 3.35
C ASP A 170 17.16 14.25 2.84
N THR A 171 17.07 13.97 1.54
CA THR A 171 15.81 13.69 0.85
C THR A 171 15.76 12.28 0.27
N TRP A 172 14.65 11.56 0.49
CA TRP A 172 14.40 10.22 -0.03
C TRP A 172 13.56 10.26 -1.30
N TYR A 173 14.02 9.62 -2.36
CA TYR A 173 13.25 9.48 -3.60
C TYR A 173 12.61 8.11 -3.67
N PHE A 174 11.29 8.06 -3.82
CA PHE A 174 10.53 6.83 -3.91
C PHE A 174 9.85 6.70 -5.27
N ARG A 175 10.10 5.58 -5.95
CA ARG A 175 9.26 5.16 -7.07
C ARG A 175 8.10 4.31 -6.55
N ASP A 176 6.95 4.47 -7.19
CA ASP A 176 5.75 3.66 -6.97
C ASP A 176 5.18 3.75 -5.55
N LEU A 177 5.09 4.98 -4.99
CA LEU A 177 4.28 5.22 -3.79
C LEU A 177 2.81 4.82 -4.03
N PRO A 178 2.05 4.50 -2.97
CA PRO A 178 0.65 4.13 -3.06
C PRO A 178 -0.17 5.13 -3.91
N PRO A 179 -1.13 4.67 -4.73
CA PRO A 179 -1.83 5.51 -5.72
C PRO A 179 -2.49 6.78 -5.16
N LEU A 180 -2.89 6.75 -3.88
CA LEU A 180 -3.66 7.83 -3.23
C LEU A 180 -2.79 8.89 -2.53
N THR A 181 -1.47 8.68 -2.51
CA THR A 181 -0.52 9.62 -1.93
C THR A 181 -0.53 10.95 -2.71
N LYS A 182 -0.31 12.07 -2.03
CA LYS A 182 -0.23 13.42 -2.59
C LYS A 182 0.89 14.21 -1.93
N GLU A 183 1.25 15.31 -2.56
CA GLU A 183 2.11 16.32 -1.95
C GLU A 183 1.50 16.83 -0.63
N GLY A 184 2.34 17.02 0.39
CA GLY A 184 1.93 17.41 1.73
C GLY A 184 1.52 16.25 2.63
N ASP A 185 1.36 15.02 2.10
CA ASP A 185 1.09 13.85 2.95
C ASP A 185 2.26 13.59 3.91
N ILE A 186 1.96 13.21 5.14
CA ILE A 186 2.94 13.03 6.21
C ILE A 186 3.32 11.56 6.28
N VAL A 187 4.61 11.27 6.35
CA VAL A 187 5.15 9.93 6.56
C VAL A 187 5.56 9.83 8.02
N CYS A 188 5.02 8.83 8.72
CA CYS A 188 5.24 8.63 10.15
C CYS A 188 5.46 7.16 10.48
N LEU A 189 6.12 6.89 11.59
CA LEU A 189 6.26 5.56 12.17
C LEU A 189 5.44 5.51 13.46
N LEU A 190 4.48 4.60 13.53
CA LEU A 190 3.72 4.35 14.76
C LEU A 190 4.55 3.49 15.72
N GLN A 191 4.40 3.74 17.01
CA GLN A 191 5.12 3.00 18.04
C GLN A 191 4.75 1.51 17.96
N GLY A 192 5.77 0.66 17.81
CA GLY A 192 5.60 -0.79 17.68
C GLY A 192 5.30 -1.28 16.26
N ALA A 193 5.15 -0.38 15.28
CA ALA A 193 5.10 -0.74 13.86
C ALA A 193 6.52 -1.02 13.33
N SER A 194 6.64 -1.98 12.42
CA SER A 194 7.88 -2.24 11.66
C SER A 194 7.97 -1.43 10.37
N GLU A 195 6.84 -0.88 9.91
CA GLU A 195 6.69 -0.23 8.62
C GLU A 195 6.08 1.17 8.79
N ALA A 196 6.42 2.07 7.88
CA ALA A 196 5.91 3.45 7.93
C ALA A 196 4.42 3.54 7.52
N THR A 197 3.77 4.61 7.94
CA THR A 197 2.39 4.96 7.60
C THR A 197 2.36 6.34 6.96
N ILE A 198 1.68 6.46 5.82
CA ILE A 198 1.39 7.74 5.17
C ILE A 198 0.01 8.19 5.63
N ILE A 199 -0.05 9.40 6.19
CA ILE A 199 -1.28 10.03 6.66
C ILE A 199 -1.50 11.37 5.96
N ARG A 200 -2.76 11.77 5.86
CA ARG A 200 -3.16 13.10 5.43
C ARG A 200 -3.82 13.83 6.57
N ALA A 201 -3.27 14.97 6.94
CA ALA A 201 -3.87 15.82 7.96
C ALA A 201 -5.07 16.58 7.38
N TYR A 202 -6.19 16.55 8.11
CA TYR A 202 -7.34 17.43 7.96
C TYR A 202 -7.47 18.30 9.22
N ASP A 203 -8.42 19.22 9.24
CA ASP A 203 -8.57 20.19 10.33
C ASP A 203 -8.81 19.52 11.70
N ASP A 204 -9.52 18.39 11.73
CA ASP A 204 -9.98 17.71 12.95
C ASP A 204 -9.53 16.24 13.08
N TYR A 205 -8.97 15.65 12.03
CA TYR A 205 -8.45 14.27 12.07
C TYR A 205 -7.32 14.04 11.05
N CYS A 206 -6.58 12.94 11.21
CA CYS A 206 -5.64 12.47 10.20
C CYS A 206 -6.20 11.23 9.51
N ALA A 207 -6.33 11.24 8.18
CA ALA A 207 -6.70 10.04 7.43
C ALA A 207 -5.49 9.16 7.15
N VAL A 208 -5.62 7.85 7.28
CA VAL A 208 -4.62 6.90 6.78
C VAL A 208 -4.74 6.84 5.26
N VAL A 209 -3.69 7.26 4.57
CA VAL A 209 -3.58 7.13 3.10
C VAL A 209 -2.98 5.79 2.75
N ALA A 210 -1.95 5.37 3.48
CA ALA A 210 -1.36 4.06 3.40
C ALA A 210 -0.80 3.64 4.75
N ILE A 211 -0.98 2.37 5.11
CA ILE A 211 -0.33 1.73 6.25
C ILE A 211 0.71 0.73 5.72
N GLY A 212 1.70 0.33 6.50
CA GLY A 212 2.59 -0.76 6.08
C GLY A 212 3.42 -0.43 4.82
N LEU A 213 3.90 0.81 4.70
CA LEU A 213 4.65 1.28 3.54
C LEU A 213 6.02 0.62 3.46
N ILE A 214 6.16 -0.31 2.52
CA ILE A 214 7.45 -0.84 2.05
C ILE A 214 7.76 -0.20 0.70
N PRO A 215 8.72 0.73 0.63
CA PRO A 215 9.11 1.31 -0.64
C PRO A 215 9.79 0.26 -1.52
N LYS A 216 9.45 0.19 -2.81
CA LYS A 216 10.08 -0.78 -3.74
C LYS A 216 11.44 -0.34 -4.25
N HIS A 217 11.56 0.96 -4.50
CA HIS A 217 12.81 1.61 -4.87
C HIS A 217 12.90 2.92 -4.12
N ALA A 218 13.87 2.96 -3.21
CA ALA A 218 14.26 4.11 -2.46
C ALA A 218 15.68 4.50 -2.92
N SER A 219 15.98 5.78 -3.02
CA SER A 219 17.35 6.27 -3.25
C SER A 219 17.59 7.57 -2.47
N PRO A 220 18.64 7.66 -1.64
CA PRO A 220 19.13 8.95 -1.16
C PRO A 220 19.70 9.72 -2.35
N SER A 221 19.57 11.04 -2.31
CA SER A 221 20.00 11.99 -3.37
C SER A 221 21.48 11.88 -3.79
N SER A 222 22.34 11.23 -3.02
CA SER A 222 23.81 11.25 -3.18
C SER A 222 24.41 10.10 -4.00
N GLY A 223 23.63 9.33 -4.78
CA GLY A 223 24.14 8.20 -5.58
C GLY A 223 23.77 8.24 -7.08
N PRO A 224 24.68 7.83 -8.00
CA PRO A 224 24.40 7.85 -9.44
C PRO A 224 23.56 6.64 -9.90
N SER A 225 22.35 6.93 -10.42
CA SER A 225 21.54 6.12 -11.37
C SER A 225 21.03 4.72 -10.94
N PRO A 226 19.96 4.19 -11.58
CA PRO A 226 19.09 3.17 -11.02
C PRO A 226 19.55 1.76 -11.38
N MET A 227 20.33 1.15 -10.49
CA MET A 227 20.28 -0.29 -10.30
C MET A 227 19.55 -0.56 -8.98
N VAL A 228 18.73 -1.61 -8.92
CA VAL A 228 18.02 -2.01 -7.70
C VAL A 228 19.06 -2.23 -6.62
N ASN A 229 19.20 -1.28 -5.70
CA ASN A 229 20.23 -1.34 -4.67
C ASN A 229 19.58 -1.76 -3.36
N TRP A 230 19.71 -3.05 -3.02
CA TRP A 230 19.28 -3.66 -1.76
C TRP A 230 19.82 -2.87 -0.55
N GLU A 231 21.02 -2.29 -0.68
CA GLU A 231 21.64 -1.39 0.31
C GLU A 231 20.78 -0.18 0.69
N VAL A 232 19.85 0.24 -0.16
CA VAL A 232 18.99 1.40 0.12
C VAL A 232 17.71 1.01 0.87
N LEU A 233 17.17 -0.17 0.59
CA LEU A 233 16.11 -0.72 1.43
C LEU A 233 16.64 -0.96 2.84
N ASP A 234 17.85 -1.49 2.97
CA ASP A 234 18.49 -1.67 4.27
C ASP A 234 18.61 -0.34 5.02
N LYS A 235 19.07 0.74 4.37
CA LYS A 235 19.11 2.07 4.98
C LYS A 235 17.75 2.61 5.43
N TRP A 236 16.68 2.31 4.68
CA TRP A 236 15.33 2.70 5.09
C TRP A 236 14.89 1.92 6.32
N HIS A 237 15.12 0.61 6.34
CA HIS A 237 14.84 -0.22 7.52
C HIS A 237 15.68 0.22 8.72
N ASP A 238 16.97 0.52 8.54
CA ASP A 238 17.86 1.06 9.57
C ASP A 238 17.33 2.39 10.12
N LEU A 239 16.84 3.28 9.24
CA LEU A 239 16.20 4.52 9.66
C LEU A 239 14.98 4.24 10.55
N LEU A 240 14.08 3.35 10.14
CA LEU A 240 12.91 2.98 10.94
C LEU A 240 13.33 2.37 12.30
N GLN A 241 14.32 1.49 12.30
CA GLN A 241 14.85 0.84 13.52
C GLN A 241 15.58 1.83 14.44
N SER A 242 16.14 2.92 13.90
CA SER A 242 16.80 3.96 14.70
C SER A 242 15.82 4.82 15.51
N VAL A 243 14.52 4.79 15.18
CA VAL A 243 13.49 5.56 15.89
C VAL A 243 13.20 4.94 17.25
N THR A 244 13.71 5.61 18.29
CA THR A 244 13.53 5.19 19.69
C THR A 244 12.56 6.09 20.46
N VAL A 245 12.23 7.26 19.91
CA VAL A 245 11.36 8.26 20.56
C VAL A 245 10.13 8.52 19.70
N TYR A 246 8.96 8.50 20.33
CA TYR A 246 7.66 8.68 19.69
C TYR A 246 6.93 9.88 20.34
N PRO A 247 7.25 11.12 19.93
CA PRO A 247 6.85 12.32 20.65
C PRO A 247 5.42 12.79 20.36
N ARG A 248 4.74 12.21 19.36
CA ARG A 248 3.41 12.64 18.92
C ARG A 248 2.36 11.61 19.29
N ASP A 249 1.25 12.07 19.85
CA ASP A 249 0.02 11.28 19.92
C ASP A 249 -0.73 11.43 18.59
N PHE A 250 -1.00 10.30 17.94
CA PHE A 250 -1.75 10.23 16.70
C PHE A 250 -3.19 9.76 16.97
N PHE A 251 -4.11 10.43 16.29
CA PHE A 251 -5.49 9.99 16.12
C PHE A 251 -5.73 9.85 14.61
N LEU A 252 -5.77 8.61 14.13
CA LEU A 252 -5.88 8.30 12.71
C LEU A 252 -7.24 7.66 12.42
N VAL A 253 -7.82 8.02 11.28
CA VAL A 253 -9.02 7.40 10.74
C VAL A 253 -8.62 6.70 9.46
N TRP A 254 -8.84 5.39 9.40
CA TRP A 254 -8.71 4.62 8.17
C TRP A 254 -10.09 4.26 7.65
N ASP A 255 -10.59 5.08 6.74
CA ASP A 255 -11.82 4.85 6.00
C ASP A 255 -11.47 4.20 4.65
N ARG A 256 -11.91 2.96 4.43
CA ARG A 256 -11.66 2.27 3.16
C ARG A 256 -12.65 2.68 2.06
N GLN A 257 -13.77 3.33 2.40
CA GLN A 257 -14.85 3.72 1.48
C GLN A 257 -14.74 5.17 0.99
N LYS A 258 -14.29 6.13 1.81
CA LYS A 258 -14.14 7.53 1.38
C LYS A 258 -12.73 7.86 0.85
N LEU A 259 -12.69 8.68 -0.19
CA LEU A 259 -11.50 9.39 -0.65
C LEU A 259 -11.77 10.89 -0.57
N GLY A 260 -11.26 11.53 0.48
CA GLY A 260 -11.41 12.98 0.66
C GLY A 260 -10.50 13.77 -0.29
N GLY A 261 -11.12 14.58 -1.15
CA GLY A 261 -10.55 15.78 -1.76
C GLY A 261 -9.98 15.59 -3.17
N ILE A 262 -10.67 16.14 -4.16
CA ILE A 262 -10.19 16.35 -5.54
C ILE A 262 -8.96 17.23 -5.48
N GLU A 263 -7.84 16.81 -6.09
CA GLU A 263 -6.87 17.75 -6.67
C GLU A 263 -5.83 17.01 -7.52
N LYS A 264 -5.43 17.68 -8.60
CA LYS A 264 -4.60 17.18 -9.70
C LYS A 264 -3.19 16.84 -9.22
N THR A 265 -2.63 15.73 -9.69
CA THR A 265 -1.19 15.50 -9.61
C THR A 265 -0.62 15.16 -10.99
N ALA A 266 0.46 15.86 -11.33
CA ALA A 266 1.30 15.59 -12.49
C ALA A 266 2.03 14.23 -12.34
N ASN A 267 2.21 13.53 -13.47
CA ASN A 267 3.03 12.33 -13.57
C ASN A 267 4.50 12.69 -13.31
N GLY A 268 5.05 12.28 -12.16
CA GLY A 268 6.44 12.49 -11.76
C GLY A 268 6.82 11.58 -10.57
N SER A 269 8.11 11.33 -10.39
CA SER A 269 8.61 10.57 -9.21
C SER A 269 8.38 11.37 -7.94
N ARG A 270 7.96 10.71 -6.84
CA ARG A 270 7.63 11.36 -5.56
C ARG A 270 8.77 11.21 -4.57
N ILE A 271 8.83 12.16 -3.64
CA ILE A 271 9.96 12.38 -2.78
C ILE A 271 9.46 12.52 -1.35
N ILE A 272 10.19 12.04 -0.35
CA ILE A 272 9.94 12.32 1.07
C ILE A 272 11.09 13.15 1.61
N GLU A 273 10.76 14.35 2.09
CA GLU A 273 11.71 15.21 2.78
C GLU A 273 11.72 14.86 4.27
N TYR A 274 12.87 14.39 4.77
CA TYR A 274 13.06 14.09 6.19
C TYR A 274 13.64 15.32 6.87
N ARG A 275 12.98 15.84 7.90
CA ARG A 275 13.61 16.84 8.79
C ARG A 275 14.35 16.10 9.88
N SER A 276 15.68 16.17 9.85
CA SER A 276 16.54 15.79 10.97
C SER A 276 15.90 16.25 12.28
N MET A 277 15.68 15.31 13.20
CA MET A 277 15.30 15.67 14.57
C MET A 277 16.29 16.72 15.07
N PRO A 278 15.82 17.81 15.71
CA PRO A 278 16.74 18.67 16.43
C PRO A 278 17.44 17.79 17.46
N ARG A 279 18.77 17.70 17.37
CA ARG A 279 19.57 17.11 18.45
C ARG A 279 19.16 17.85 19.71
N SER A 280 18.61 17.12 20.68
CA SER A 280 18.33 17.66 22.00
C SER A 280 19.64 18.20 22.56
N SER A 281 19.72 19.53 22.65
CA SER A 281 20.76 20.28 23.36
C SER A 281 20.71 20.00 24.85
#